data_AF-A0A662TS04-F1
#
_entry.id   AF-A0A662TS04-F1
#
_cell.length_a   1.000
_cell.length_b   1.000
_cell.length_c   1.000
_cell.angle_alpha   90.00
_cell.angle_beta   90.00
_cell.angle_gamma   90.00
#
_symmetry.space_group_name_H-M   'P 1'
#
loop_
_entity.id
_entity.type
_entity.pdbx_description
1 polymer ?
#
loop_
_entity_poly.entity_id
_entity_poly.type
_entity_poly.pdbx_seq_one_letter_code
_entity_poly.pdbx_strand_id
1 'polypeptide(L)'
;TGLQPYRFGRLVSIPLLSKNFMPSSPYLKIAENMRSNLHTLVLLEAVSDTEFLSINDAIDYLLKMESRFRMKVISDNRFAIGVARLDYDEGIIKCDKVLRLREIEFGSPPHALILLADCLHFLEAEALIELLSAPIEVKRLVK
;
A
#
# COMPACT_ATOMS: atom_id res chain seq x y z
N THR A 1 -9.92 4.02 6.79
CA THR A 1 -8.51 3.94 7.24
C THR A 1 -8.14 4.96 8.29
N GLY A 2 -8.81 6.13 8.37
CA GLY A 2 -8.47 7.19 9.34
C GLY A 2 -7.32 8.10 8.90
N LEU A 3 -6.80 7.90 7.68
CA LEU A 3 -5.84 8.81 7.05
C LEU A 3 -6.53 10.07 6.55
N GLN A 4 -5.83 11.20 6.60
CA GLN A 4 -6.35 12.50 6.18
C GLN A 4 -6.42 12.59 4.65
N PRO A 5 -7.60 12.83 4.04
CA PRO A 5 -7.74 12.81 2.58
C PRO A 5 -6.84 13.80 1.83
N TYR A 6 -6.61 14.99 2.41
CA TYR A 6 -5.74 16.01 1.83
C TYR A 6 -4.24 15.67 1.89
N ARG A 7 -3.87 14.60 2.59
CA ARG A 7 -2.50 14.07 2.65
C ARG A 7 -2.25 12.96 1.65
N PHE A 8 -3.20 12.66 0.77
CA PHE A 8 -2.98 11.78 -0.36
C PHE A 8 -2.41 12.56 -1.54
N GLY A 9 -1.37 12.00 -2.14
CA GLY A 9 -0.80 12.50 -3.39
C GLY A 9 -1.56 11.95 -4.59
N ARG A 10 -0.87 11.96 -5.74
CA ARG A 10 -1.43 11.45 -6.98
C ARG A 10 -1.81 9.98 -6.84
N LEU A 11 -3.02 9.62 -7.27
CA LEU A 11 -3.46 8.24 -7.41
C LEU A 11 -2.59 7.47 -8.41
N VAL A 12 -2.22 6.24 -8.06
CA VAL A 12 -1.39 5.37 -8.89
C VAL A 12 -2.13 4.07 -9.15
N SER A 13 -2.02 3.54 -10.36
CA SER A 13 -2.52 2.21 -10.71
C SER A 13 -1.35 1.31 -11.10
N ILE A 14 -1.33 0.08 -10.57
CA ILE A 14 -0.41 -0.96 -11.02
C ILE A 14 -1.20 -1.90 -11.94
N PRO A 15 -0.78 -2.04 -13.20
CA PRO A 15 -1.44 -2.93 -14.13
C PRO A 15 -1.11 -4.40 -13.84
N LEU A 16 -1.85 -5.32 -14.46
CA LEU A 16 -1.48 -6.73 -14.48
C LEU A 16 -0.06 -6.90 -15.02
N LEU A 17 0.71 -7.75 -14.33
CA LEU A 17 2.14 -7.91 -14.58
C LEU A 17 2.40 -9.21 -15.35
N SER A 18 3.41 -9.18 -16.20
CA SER A 18 3.91 -10.38 -16.87
C SER A 18 5.43 -10.36 -16.96
N LYS A 19 6.04 -11.47 -17.40
CA LYS A 19 7.51 -11.58 -17.52
C LYS A 19 8.13 -10.45 -18.34
N ASN A 20 7.43 -9.98 -19.39
CA ASN A 20 7.91 -8.95 -20.30
C ASN A 20 7.26 -7.58 -20.07
N PHE A 21 6.30 -7.48 -19.16
CA PHE A 21 5.58 -6.25 -18.87
C PHE A 21 5.59 -5.95 -17.38
N MET A 22 6.49 -5.05 -16.99
CA MET A 22 6.67 -4.62 -15.61
C MET A 22 7.10 -3.14 -15.61
N PRO A 23 6.15 -2.21 -15.81
CA PRO A 23 6.45 -0.80 -16.00
C PRO A 23 7.06 -0.20 -14.73
N SER A 24 7.99 0.75 -14.85
CA SER A 24 8.54 1.48 -13.69
C SER A 24 7.68 2.67 -13.26
N SER A 25 6.76 3.12 -14.12
CA SER A 25 6.02 4.37 -13.90
C SER A 25 5.16 4.39 -12.63
N PRO A 26 4.49 3.29 -12.19
CA PRO A 26 3.79 3.29 -10.90
C PRO A 26 4.74 3.57 -9.73
N TYR A 27 5.86 2.85 -9.67
CA TYR A 27 6.88 3.02 -8.62
C TYR A 27 7.45 4.45 -8.59
N LEU A 28 7.78 5.03 -9.75
CA LEU A 28 8.33 6.39 -9.81
C LEU A 28 7.33 7.43 -9.31
N LYS A 29 6.05 7.31 -9.65
CA LYS A 29 4.98 8.20 -9.18
C LYS A 29 4.75 8.07 -7.67
N ILE A 30 4.82 6.86 -7.13
CA ILE A 30 4.76 6.62 -5.68
C ILE A 30 5.94 7.34 -4.99
N ALA A 31 7.15 7.22 -5.56
CA ALA A 31 8.32 7.91 -5.02
C ALA A 31 8.18 9.44 -5.02
N GLU A 32 7.52 10.00 -6.03
CA GLU A 32 7.19 11.44 -6.08
C GLU A 32 6.29 11.86 -4.91
N ASN A 33 5.18 11.14 -4.68
CA ASN A 33 4.28 11.42 -3.55
C ASN A 33 5.01 11.34 -2.20
N MET A 34 5.87 10.32 -2.03
CA MET A 34 6.61 10.12 -0.80
C MET A 34 7.62 11.25 -0.51
N ARG A 35 8.30 11.77 -1.54
CA ARG A 35 9.18 12.94 -1.38
C ARG A 35 8.42 14.17 -0.89
N SER A 36 7.15 14.28 -1.24
CA SER A 36 6.25 15.32 -0.74
C SER A 36 5.57 14.96 0.59
N ASN A 37 5.97 13.86 1.24
CA ASN A 37 5.40 13.36 2.49
C ASN A 37 3.87 13.11 2.41
N LEU A 38 3.43 12.57 1.27
CA LEU A 38 2.05 12.21 0.99
C LEU A 38 1.84 10.70 0.98
N HIS A 39 0.66 10.26 1.43
CA HIS A 39 0.18 8.91 1.23
C HIS A 39 -0.06 8.66 -0.25
N THR A 40 0.05 7.41 -0.67
CA THR A 40 -0.33 7.01 -2.03
C THR A 40 -1.35 5.90 -1.98
N LEU A 41 -2.55 6.16 -2.52
CA LEU A 41 -3.51 5.12 -2.83
C LEU A 41 -3.12 4.49 -4.17
N VAL A 42 -2.82 3.19 -4.11
CA VAL A 42 -2.41 2.35 -5.23
C VAL A 42 -3.56 1.42 -5.57
N LEU A 43 -4.16 1.64 -6.74
CA LEU A 43 -5.20 0.79 -7.31
C LEU A 43 -4.54 -0.39 -8.01
N LEU A 44 -5.05 -1.60 -7.75
CA LEU A 44 -4.54 -2.83 -8.36
C LEU A 44 -5.51 -3.29 -9.44
N GLU A 45 -5.00 -3.57 -10.63
CA GLU A 45 -5.83 -3.98 -11.77
C GLU A 45 -6.49 -5.34 -11.53
N ALA A 46 -7.77 -5.45 -11.87
CA ALA A 46 -8.56 -6.67 -11.79
C ALA A 46 -9.44 -6.78 -13.04
N VAL A 47 -9.34 -7.90 -13.74
CA VAL A 47 -10.14 -8.23 -14.94
C VAL A 47 -11.25 -9.22 -14.59
N SER A 48 -10.96 -10.16 -13.68
CA SER A 48 -11.92 -11.13 -13.14
C SER A 48 -11.50 -11.60 -11.74
N ASP A 49 -12.31 -12.44 -11.11
CA ASP A 49 -11.99 -13.04 -9.80
C ASP A 49 -10.76 -13.96 -9.81
N THR A 50 -10.33 -14.39 -10.99
CA THR A 50 -9.13 -15.24 -11.18
C THR A 50 -7.96 -14.50 -11.83
N GLU A 51 -8.23 -13.35 -12.46
CA GLU A 51 -7.24 -12.55 -13.17
C GLU A 51 -7.23 -11.14 -12.58
N PHE A 52 -6.45 -10.96 -11.52
CA PHE A 52 -6.28 -9.71 -10.81
C PHE A 52 -4.89 -9.63 -10.19
N LEU A 53 -4.49 -8.41 -9.83
CA LEU A 53 -3.25 -8.17 -9.13
C LEU A 53 -3.52 -8.17 -7.62
N SER A 54 -2.98 -9.16 -6.91
CA SER A 54 -3.13 -9.23 -5.45
C SER A 54 -2.25 -8.19 -4.74
N ILE A 55 -2.52 -7.94 -3.45
CA ILE A 55 -1.65 -7.08 -2.63
C ILE A 55 -0.24 -7.66 -2.53
N ASN A 56 -0.13 -8.98 -2.42
CA ASN A 56 1.12 -9.71 -2.35
C ASN A 56 1.93 -9.53 -3.65
N ASP A 57 1.29 -9.66 -4.81
CA ASP A 57 1.93 -9.43 -6.12
C ASP A 57 2.38 -7.96 -6.29
N ALA A 58 1.56 -7.01 -5.83
CA ALA A 58 1.89 -5.59 -5.85
C ALA A 58 3.10 -5.27 -4.96
N ILE A 59 3.17 -5.86 -3.76
CA ILE A 59 4.33 -5.75 -2.86
C ILE A 59 5.59 -6.32 -3.54
N ASP A 60 5.51 -7.49 -4.16
CA ASP A 60 6.63 -8.16 -4.82
C ASP A 60 7.17 -7.32 -5.99
N TYR A 61 6.26 -6.77 -6.79
CA TYR A 61 6.58 -5.83 -7.84
C TYR A 61 7.29 -4.58 -7.30
N LEU A 62 6.77 -3.96 -6.25
CA LEU A 62 7.36 -2.76 -5.66
C LEU A 62 8.73 -3.04 -5.06
N LEU A 63 8.93 -4.17 -4.37
CA LEU A 63 10.22 -4.60 -3.82
C LEU A 63 11.24 -4.85 -4.94
N LYS A 64 10.81 -5.46 -6.06
CA LYS A 64 11.65 -5.63 -7.25
C LYS A 64 12.04 -4.28 -7.86
N MET A 65 11.10 -3.34 -7.98
CA MET A 65 11.42 -1.98 -8.43
C MET A 65 12.35 -1.25 -7.45
N GLU A 66 12.17 -1.42 -6.15
CA GLU A 66 13.06 -0.86 -5.12
C GLU A 66 14.49 -1.35 -5.30
N SER A 67 14.72 -2.64 -5.54
CA SER A 67 16.07 -3.17 -5.78
C SER A 67 16.79 -2.51 -6.96
N ARG A 68 16.02 -2.06 -7.98
CA ARG A 68 16.52 -1.42 -9.20
C ARG A 68 16.74 0.07 -9.02
N PHE A 69 15.80 0.78 -8.41
CA PHE A 69 15.80 2.24 -8.37
C PHE A 69 16.26 2.82 -7.03
N ARG A 70 16.16 2.07 -5.92
CA ARG A 70 16.62 2.42 -4.57
C ARG A 70 16.14 3.78 -4.09
N MET A 71 14.85 4.05 -4.27
CA MET A 71 14.23 5.33 -3.93
C MET A 71 13.56 5.32 -2.55
N LYS A 72 13.74 4.24 -1.79
CA LYS A 72 13.19 4.01 -0.44
C LYS A 72 11.67 4.01 -0.40
N VAL A 73 11.03 3.65 -1.51
CA VAL A 73 9.57 3.57 -1.65
C VAL A 73 9.00 2.49 -0.75
N ILE A 74 9.63 1.33 -0.72
CA ILE A 74 9.14 0.18 0.03
C ILE A 74 10.29 -0.60 0.67
N SER A 75 10.03 -1.21 1.82
CA SER A 75 10.92 -2.19 2.45
C SER A 75 10.10 -3.08 3.37
N ASP A 76 10.63 -4.24 3.76
CA ASP A 76 9.96 -5.19 4.66
C ASP A 76 9.46 -4.56 5.97
N ASN A 77 10.20 -3.57 6.49
CA ASN A 77 9.89 -2.89 7.74
C ASN A 77 9.00 -1.65 7.57
N ARG A 78 8.67 -1.24 6.34
CA ARG A 78 7.80 -0.10 6.06
C ARG A 78 6.35 -0.46 6.41
N PHE A 79 5.60 0.47 6.97
CA PHE A 79 4.17 0.30 7.20
C PHE A 79 3.36 0.66 5.94
N ALA A 80 2.34 -0.13 5.67
CA ALA A 80 1.37 0.08 4.60
C ALA A 80 -0.02 -0.41 5.04
N ILE A 81 -1.03 -0.18 4.20
CA ILE A 81 -2.39 -0.69 4.41
C ILE A 81 -2.80 -1.53 3.22
N GLY A 82 -3.10 -2.81 3.44
CA GLY A 82 -3.81 -3.64 2.49
C GLY A 82 -5.31 -3.44 2.61
N VAL A 83 -5.99 -3.24 1.49
CA VAL A 83 -7.45 -3.07 1.40
C VAL A 83 -7.98 -4.08 0.40
N ALA A 84 -8.93 -4.91 0.81
CA ALA A 84 -9.60 -5.87 -0.06
C ALA A 84 -11.10 -5.83 0.18
N ARG A 85 -11.88 -5.85 -0.91
CA ARG A 85 -13.35 -5.87 -0.88
C ARG A 85 -13.95 -4.86 0.09
N LEU A 86 -13.51 -3.59 -0.02
CA LEU A 86 -14.11 -2.51 0.75
C LEU A 86 -15.63 -2.46 0.49
N ASP A 87 -16.42 -2.36 1.55
CA ASP A 87 -17.90 -2.40 1.55
C ASP A 87 -18.56 -3.77 1.26
N TYR A 88 -17.79 -4.87 1.32
CA TYR A 88 -18.34 -6.24 1.34
C TYR A 88 -18.34 -6.80 2.77
N ASP A 89 -19.20 -7.76 3.05
CA ASP A 89 -19.29 -8.43 4.37
C ASP A 89 -17.95 -9.08 4.78
N GLU A 90 -17.17 -9.54 3.81
CA GLU A 90 -15.84 -10.16 4.00
C GLU A 90 -14.69 -9.18 3.69
N GLY A 91 -14.93 -7.87 3.74
CA GLY A 91 -13.91 -6.85 3.48
C GLY A 91 -12.76 -6.89 4.49
N ILE A 92 -11.52 -6.80 4.01
CA ILE A 92 -10.32 -6.80 4.85
C ILE A 92 -9.59 -5.47 4.68
N ILE A 93 -9.39 -4.77 5.79
CA ILE A 93 -8.53 -3.59 5.85
C ILE A 93 -7.51 -3.80 6.96
N LYS A 94 -6.24 -3.93 6.60
CA LYS A 94 -5.17 -4.22 7.56
C LYS A 94 -4.00 -3.27 7.37
N CYS A 95 -3.59 -2.62 8.46
CA CYS A 95 -2.36 -1.84 8.51
C CYS A 95 -1.28 -2.64 9.23
N ASP A 96 -0.16 -2.91 8.56
CA ASP A 96 0.98 -3.59 9.15
C ASP A 96 2.26 -3.29 8.35
N LYS A 97 3.38 -3.85 8.79
CA LYS A 97 4.61 -3.90 8.01
C LYS A 97 4.39 -4.66 6.72
N VAL A 98 5.04 -4.23 5.65
CA VAL A 98 5.01 -4.86 4.33
C VAL A 98 5.28 -6.36 4.40
N LEU A 99 6.27 -6.78 5.21
CA LEU A 99 6.56 -8.20 5.40
C LEU A 99 5.34 -9.00 5.90
N ARG A 100 4.58 -8.45 6.85
CA ARG A 100 3.38 -9.09 7.40
C ARG A 100 2.22 -9.05 6.44
N LEU A 101 2.01 -7.91 5.76
CA LEU A 101 0.95 -7.81 4.75
C LEU A 101 1.15 -8.83 3.62
N ARG A 102 2.41 -9.09 3.24
CA ARG A 102 2.76 -10.11 2.23
C ARG A 102 2.42 -11.54 2.66
N GLU A 103 2.21 -11.81 3.94
CA GLU A 103 1.85 -13.12 4.47
C GLU A 103 0.33 -13.32 4.59
N ILE A 104 -0.46 -12.26 4.42
CA ILE A 104 -1.92 -12.29 4.58
C ILE A 104 -2.59 -12.71 3.27
N GLU A 105 -3.60 -13.57 3.40
CA GLU A 105 -4.53 -13.90 2.32
C GLU A 105 -5.71 -12.91 2.35
N PHE A 106 -5.70 -11.96 1.43
CA PHE A 106 -6.75 -10.93 1.32
C PHE A 106 -8.01 -11.43 0.59
N GLY A 107 -7.97 -12.64 0.01
CA GLY A 107 -9.06 -13.26 -0.76
C GLY A 107 -9.21 -12.67 -2.17
N SER A 108 -10.44 -12.68 -2.67
CA SER A 108 -10.83 -12.19 -4.00
C SER A 108 -10.78 -10.65 -4.14
N PRO A 109 -10.61 -10.13 -5.36
CA PRO A 109 -10.61 -8.69 -5.66
C PRO A 109 -11.97 -8.03 -5.34
N PRO A 110 -12.07 -6.68 -5.36
CA PRO A 110 -11.02 -5.71 -5.69
C PRO A 110 -10.04 -5.48 -4.55
N HIS A 111 -8.77 -5.27 -4.90
CA HIS A 111 -7.70 -4.96 -3.97
C HIS A 111 -7.13 -3.56 -4.21
N ALA A 112 -6.67 -2.93 -3.13
CA ALA A 112 -5.88 -1.70 -3.16
C ALA A 112 -4.79 -1.76 -2.08
N LEU A 113 -3.71 -1.02 -2.32
CA LEU A 113 -2.63 -0.86 -1.38
C LEU A 113 -2.48 0.63 -1.08
N ILE A 114 -2.34 1.00 0.19
CA ILE A 114 -1.99 2.37 0.58
C ILE A 114 -0.58 2.36 1.14
N LEU A 115 0.34 3.05 0.47
CA LEU A 115 1.63 3.34 1.07
C LEU A 115 1.55 4.61 1.91
N LEU A 116 2.01 4.49 3.15
CA LEU A 116 1.99 5.61 4.08
C LEU A 116 3.06 6.65 3.72
N ALA A 117 2.77 7.92 3.99
CA ALA A 117 3.77 8.97 4.07
C ALA A 117 4.84 8.63 5.10
N ASP A 118 6.04 9.21 4.97
CA ASP A 118 7.14 8.96 5.91
C ASP A 118 6.86 9.54 7.31
N CYS A 119 6.01 10.57 7.39
CA CYS A 119 5.60 11.18 8.65
C CYS A 119 4.07 11.20 8.76
N LEU A 120 3.51 10.68 9.85
CA LEU A 120 2.08 10.67 10.14
C LEU A 120 1.70 11.82 11.05
N HIS A 121 0.46 12.30 10.91
CA HIS A 121 -0.16 13.12 11.95
C HIS A 121 -0.53 12.21 13.13
N PHE A 122 -0.50 12.71 14.37
CA PHE A 122 -0.75 11.88 15.55
C PHE A 122 -2.14 11.19 15.50
N LEU A 123 -3.18 11.93 15.07
CA LEU A 123 -4.53 11.36 14.87
C LEU A 123 -4.57 10.26 13.82
N GLU A 124 -3.75 10.33 12.78
CA GLU A 124 -3.68 9.26 11.77
C GLU A 124 -3.09 8.01 12.40
N ALA A 125 -1.99 8.14 13.16
CA ALA A 125 -1.37 7.00 13.84
C ALA A 125 -2.32 6.35 14.88
N GLU A 126 -3.06 7.15 15.64
CA GLU A 126 -4.09 6.65 16.57
C GLU A 126 -5.20 5.91 15.81
N ALA A 127 -5.72 6.50 14.74
CA ALA A 127 -6.76 5.87 13.94
C ALA A 127 -6.29 4.55 13.30
N LEU A 128 -5.04 4.44 12.87
CA LEU A 128 -4.50 3.17 12.36
C LEU A 128 -4.48 2.08 13.43
N ILE A 129 -4.14 2.43 14.68
CA ILE A 129 -4.10 1.48 15.80
C ILE A 129 -5.53 1.06 16.16
N GLU A 130 -6.41 2.02 16.41
CA GLU A 130 -7.76 1.75 16.91
C GLU A 130 -8.66 1.10 15.85
N LEU A 131 -8.58 1.56 14.59
CA LEU A 131 -9.50 1.11 13.54
C LEU A 131 -8.96 -0.10 12.78
N LEU A 132 -7.64 -0.20 12.57
CA LEU A 132 -7.04 -1.22 11.72
C LEU A 132 -6.14 -2.21 12.48
N SER A 133 -6.12 -2.12 13.82
CA SER A 133 -5.26 -2.94 14.67
C SER A 133 -3.80 -2.91 14.21
N ALA A 134 -3.30 -1.71 13.88
CA ALA A 134 -1.91 -1.51 13.48
C ALA A 134 -0.96 -1.74 14.67
N PRO A 135 0.26 -2.24 14.44
CA PRO A 135 1.28 -2.33 15.50
C PRO A 135 1.57 -0.95 16.10
N ILE A 136 1.75 -0.89 17.42
CA ILE A 136 2.00 0.36 18.17
C ILE A 136 3.25 1.08 17.65
N GLU A 137 4.21 0.37 17.07
CA GLU A 137 5.41 0.95 16.47
C GLU A 137 5.11 1.90 15.31
N VAL A 138 3.90 1.89 14.73
CA VAL A 138 3.48 2.89 13.73
C VAL A 138 3.56 4.32 14.28
N LYS A 139 3.43 4.51 15.61
CA LYS A 139 3.62 5.81 16.27
C LYS A 139 5.02 6.41 16.06
N ARG A 140 6.02 5.60 15.71
CA ARG A 140 7.37 6.09 15.37
C ARG A 140 7.40 6.96 14.12
N LEU A 141 6.35 6.91 13.30
CA LEU A 141 6.19 7.77 12.13
C LEU A 141 5.59 9.14 12.49
N VAL A 142 5.10 9.35 13.71
CA VAL A 142 4.52 10.65 14.10
C VAL A 142 5.65 11.69 14.19
N LYS A 143 5.45 12.84 13.54
CA LYS A 143 6.31 14.02 13.66
C LYS A 143 5.48 15.27 13.85
#